data_AF-A0A952JZZ3-F1
#
_entry.id   AF-A0A952JZZ3-F1
#
_cell.length_a   1.000
_cell.length_b   1.000
_cell.length_c   1.000
_cell.angle_alpha   90.00
_cell.angle_beta   90.00
_cell.angle_gamma   90.00
#
_symmetry.space_group_name_H-M   'P 1'
#
loop_
_entity.id
_entity.type
_entity.pdbx_description
1 polymer ?
#
loop_
_entity_poly.entity_id
_entity_poly.type
_entity_poly.pdbx_seq_one_letter_code
_entity_poly.pdbx_strand_id
1 'polypeptide(L)'
;MARNVSAASAVGLQHAREQFLSAGSLNTDAVAPRVLDSWRRSRDLRVHPDRVELPYVREPNTDSPLVRAAGPVLRRIASDLSSQSVSVILTSADGLVLERVASDPAILKALD
;
A
#
# COMPACT_ATOMS: atom_id res chain seq x y z
N MET A 1 4.12 -20.91 -23.75
CA MET A 1 2.97 -20.11 -24.24
C MET A 1 2.09 -19.75 -23.06
N ALA A 2 2.53 -18.77 -22.25
CA ALA A 2 1.82 -18.31 -21.06
C ALA A 2 2.26 -16.87 -20.78
N ARG A 3 1.60 -15.89 -21.41
CA ARG A 3 1.79 -14.44 -21.18
C ARG A 3 0.77 -13.68 -22.02
N ASN A 4 -0.44 -13.48 -21.48
CA ASN A 4 -1.40 -12.49 -21.99
C ASN A 4 -2.54 -12.15 -21.00
N VAL A 5 -2.67 -12.90 -19.89
CA VAL A 5 -3.71 -12.67 -18.88
C VAL A 5 -3.45 -11.41 -18.02
N SER A 6 -2.19 -11.03 -17.79
CA SER A 6 -1.84 -9.90 -16.90
C SER A 6 -2.01 -8.50 -17.52
N ALA A 7 -1.86 -8.37 -18.84
CA ALA A 7 -2.00 -7.08 -19.51
C ALA A 7 -3.49 -6.72 -19.71
N ALA A 8 -4.31 -7.72 -20.06
CA ALA A 8 -5.75 -7.56 -20.17
C ALA A 8 -6.41 -7.21 -18.82
N SER A 9 -5.95 -7.80 -17.71
CA SER A 9 -6.42 -7.45 -16.37
C SER A 9 -6.00 -6.05 -15.94
N ALA A 10 -4.77 -5.62 -16.28
CA ALA A 10 -4.28 -4.28 -15.99
C ALA A 10 -5.07 -3.20 -16.75
N VAL A 11 -5.34 -3.43 -18.04
CA VAL A 11 -6.18 -2.53 -18.86
C VAL A 11 -7.62 -2.49 -18.31
N GLY A 12 -8.17 -3.64 -17.90
CA GLY A 12 -9.48 -3.70 -17.26
C GLY A 12 -9.55 -2.89 -15.96
N LEU A 13 -8.52 -2.98 -15.12
CA LEU A 13 -8.43 -2.22 -13.87
C LEU A 13 -8.28 -0.71 -14.13
N GLN A 14 -7.51 -0.33 -15.15
CA GLN A 14 -7.34 1.07 -15.54
C GLN A 14 -8.67 1.68 -16.00
N HIS A 15 -9.39 1.02 -16.91
CA HIS A 15 -10.71 1.49 -17.33
C HIS A 15 -11.70 1.53 -16.17
N ALA A 16 -11.67 0.55 -15.25
CA ALA A 16 -12.49 0.58 -14.04
C ALA A 16 -12.17 1.82 -13.19
N ARG A 17 -10.88 2.12 -12.96
CA ARG A 17 -10.46 3.31 -12.22
C ARG A 17 -11.00 4.59 -12.87
N GLU A 18 -10.86 4.73 -14.19
CA GLU A 18 -11.33 5.89 -14.94
C GLU A 18 -12.85 6.06 -14.85
N GLN A 19 -13.62 4.98 -15.02
CA GLN A 19 -15.07 5.00 -14.86
C GLN A 19 -15.48 5.41 -13.44
N PHE A 20 -14.82 4.85 -12.41
CA PHE A 20 -15.12 5.17 -11.02
C PHE A 20 -14.87 6.65 -10.71
N LEU A 21 -13.74 7.21 -11.18
CA LEU A 21 -13.38 8.60 -10.92
C LEU A 21 -14.22 9.62 -11.71
N SER A 22 -14.67 9.26 -12.91
CA SER A 22 -15.47 10.16 -13.77
C SER A 22 -16.97 10.09 -13.52
N ALA A 23 -17.53 8.89 -13.41
CA ALA A 23 -18.98 8.64 -13.36
C ALA A 23 -19.48 8.18 -11.98
N GLY A 24 -18.60 7.75 -11.08
CA GLY A 24 -18.95 7.30 -9.72
C GLY A 24 -19.61 5.92 -9.63
N SER A 25 -19.90 5.27 -10.76
CA SER A 25 -20.42 3.90 -10.88
C SER A 25 -19.49 3.03 -11.72
N LEU A 26 -19.26 1.79 -11.29
CA LEU A 26 -18.54 0.78 -12.07
C LEU A 26 -19.53 -0.13 -12.80
N ASN A 27 -19.32 -0.32 -14.10
CA ASN A 27 -20.04 -1.30 -14.91
C ASN A 27 -19.09 -2.44 -15.32
N THR A 28 -18.28 -2.93 -14.38
CA THR A 28 -17.25 -3.95 -14.64
C THR A 28 -16.96 -4.81 -13.41
N ASP A 29 -16.75 -6.11 -13.65
CA ASP A 29 -16.33 -7.09 -12.64
C ASP A 29 -14.79 -7.16 -12.50
N ALA A 30 -14.06 -6.23 -13.15
CA ALA A 30 -12.60 -6.19 -13.11
C ALA A 30 -12.03 -5.86 -11.72
N VAL A 31 -12.86 -5.37 -10.79
CA VAL A 31 -12.46 -4.96 -9.44
C VAL A 31 -13.14 -5.84 -8.41
N ALA A 32 -12.35 -6.48 -7.55
CA ALA A 32 -12.89 -7.29 -6.46
C ALA A 32 -13.79 -6.44 -5.54
N PRO A 33 -14.91 -6.98 -5.02
CA PRO A 33 -15.88 -6.21 -4.22
C PRO A 33 -15.25 -5.43 -3.04
N ARG A 34 -14.31 -6.03 -2.32
CA ARG A 34 -13.62 -5.36 -1.19
C ARG A 34 -12.79 -4.15 -1.62
N VAL A 35 -12.23 -4.18 -2.82
CA VAL A 35 -11.47 -3.04 -3.39
C VAL A 35 -12.44 -1.93 -3.79
N LEU A 36 -13.56 -2.28 -4.42
CA LEU A 36 -14.61 -1.32 -4.76
C LEU A 36 -15.18 -0.62 -3.51
N ASP A 37 -15.42 -1.37 -2.43
CA ASP A 37 -15.85 -0.77 -1.16
C ASP A 37 -14.79 0.17 -0.58
N SER A 38 -13.51 -0.16 -0.75
CA SER A 38 -12.41 0.74 -0.38
C SER A 38 -12.41 2.03 -1.20
N TRP A 39 -12.60 1.92 -2.51
CA TRP A 39 -12.68 3.09 -3.41
C TRP A 39 -13.85 4.01 -3.05
N ARG A 40 -15.03 3.43 -2.77
CA ARG A 40 -16.21 4.17 -2.32
C ARG A 40 -15.92 4.94 -1.04
N ARG A 41 -15.35 4.29 -0.02
CA ARG A 41 -14.96 4.96 1.23
C ARG A 41 -13.96 6.09 0.99
N SER A 42 -12.93 5.88 0.18
CA SER A 42 -11.95 6.92 -0.15
C SER A 42 -12.60 8.13 -0.83
N ARG A 43 -13.54 7.91 -1.74
CA ARG A 43 -14.32 8.99 -2.38
C ARG A 43 -15.17 9.73 -1.37
N ASP A 44 -15.88 9.02 -0.50
CA ASP A 44 -16.74 9.63 0.52
C ASP A 44 -15.93 10.46 1.53
N LEU A 45 -14.69 10.03 1.81
CA LEU A 45 -13.68 10.78 2.58
C LEU A 45 -12.95 11.87 1.78
N ARG A 46 -13.29 12.06 0.51
CA ARG A 46 -12.69 13.05 -0.42
C ARG A 46 -11.17 12.92 -0.55
N VAL A 47 -10.65 11.69 -0.46
CA VAL A 47 -9.24 11.41 -0.73
C VAL A 47 -8.94 11.71 -2.19
N HIS A 48 -7.92 12.53 -2.45
CA HIS A 48 -7.51 12.87 -3.81
C HIS A 48 -6.85 11.66 -4.49
N PRO A 49 -7.22 11.30 -5.73
CA PRO A 49 -6.77 10.06 -6.37
C PRO A 49 -5.28 10.02 -6.73
N ASP A 50 -4.68 11.19 -6.94
CA ASP A 50 -3.27 11.33 -7.37
C ASP A 50 -2.41 12.17 -6.40
N ARG A 51 -2.97 12.58 -5.26
CA ARG A 51 -2.25 13.40 -4.26
C ARG A 51 -2.39 12.78 -2.90
N VAL A 52 -1.25 12.57 -2.26
CA VAL A 52 -1.15 11.97 -0.95
C VAL A 52 -0.67 13.07 -0.01
N GLU A 53 -1.61 13.74 0.65
CA GLU A 53 -1.32 14.71 1.71
C GLU A 53 -1.46 13.97 3.05
N LEU A 54 -0.34 13.47 3.56
CA LEU A 54 -0.32 12.75 4.83
C LEU A 54 0.21 13.65 5.95
N PRO A 55 -0.46 13.69 7.11
CA PRO A 55 0.09 14.31 8.30
C PRO A 55 1.44 13.67 8.65
N TYR A 56 2.47 14.51 8.84
CA TYR A 56 3.77 14.07 9.31
C TYR A 56 3.86 14.19 10.83
N VAL A 57 4.25 13.10 11.49
CA VAL A 57 4.53 13.08 12.94
C VAL A 57 6.05 13.04 13.10
N ARG A 58 6.61 14.08 13.74
CA ARG A 58 8.07 14.24 13.91
C ARG A 58 8.67 13.15 14.79
N GLU A 59 8.02 12.83 15.90
CA GLU A 59 8.53 11.92 16.93
C GLU A 59 7.45 10.88 17.27
N PRO A 60 7.26 9.86 16.40
CA PRO A 60 6.38 8.75 16.71
C PRO A 60 6.92 7.96 17.92
N ASN A 61 6.04 7.35 18.71
CA ASN A 61 6.44 6.47 19.82
C ASN A 61 7.02 5.15 19.28
N THR A 62 8.32 5.13 19.03
CA THR A 62 9.08 3.96 18.58
C THR A 62 9.39 2.97 19.72
N ASP A 63 9.12 3.33 20.97
CA ASP A 63 9.31 2.46 22.14
C ASP A 63 8.00 1.82 22.61
N SER A 64 7.00 1.71 21.73
CA SER A 64 5.77 1.00 22.07
C SER A 64 6.01 -0.52 22.22
N PRO A 65 5.19 -1.22 23.02
CA PRO A 65 5.23 -2.69 23.08
C PRO A 65 5.10 -3.35 21.71
N LEU A 66 4.33 -2.75 20.79
CA LEU A 66 4.18 -3.23 19.42
C LEU A 66 5.52 -3.22 18.68
N VAL A 67 6.26 -2.11 18.72
CA VAL A 67 7.56 -1.99 18.03
C VAL A 67 8.56 -2.97 18.61
N ARG A 68 8.65 -3.06 19.95
CA ARG A 68 9.56 -4.01 20.61
C ARG A 68 9.24 -5.47 20.25
N ALA A 69 7.98 -5.84 20.23
CA ALA A 69 7.56 -7.20 19.88
C ALA A 69 7.73 -7.51 18.39
N ALA A 70 7.47 -6.54 17.51
CA ALA A 70 7.57 -6.70 16.07
C ALA A 70 9.03 -6.73 15.57
N GLY A 71 9.94 -5.99 16.20
CA GLY A 71 11.33 -5.83 15.73
C GLY A 71 12.05 -7.13 15.35
N PRO A 72 12.06 -8.19 16.18
CA PRO A 72 12.65 -9.48 15.81
C PRO A 72 11.99 -10.13 14.59
N VAL A 73 10.67 -10.01 14.46
CA VAL A 73 9.90 -10.58 13.33
C VAL A 73 10.19 -9.81 12.04
N LEU A 74 10.20 -8.47 12.10
CA LEU A 74 10.50 -7.62 10.94
C LEU A 74 11.91 -7.90 10.40
N ARG A 75 12.91 -8.00 11.28
CA ARG A 75 14.28 -8.37 10.88
C ARG A 75 14.34 -9.74 10.23
N ARG A 76 13.59 -10.72 10.75
CA ARG A 76 13.55 -12.05 10.14
C ARG A 76 12.91 -12.02 8.75
N ILE A 77 11.77 -11.36 8.59
CA ILE A 77 11.10 -11.22 7.29
C ILE A 77 12.00 -10.49 6.29
N ALA A 78 12.63 -9.39 6.69
CA ALA A 78 13.54 -8.64 5.81
C ALA A 78 14.76 -9.47 5.37
N SER A 79 15.30 -10.30 6.29
CA SER A 79 16.38 -11.24 5.98
C SER A 79 15.91 -12.35 5.03
N ASP A 80 14.73 -12.92 5.23
CA ASP A 80 14.20 -13.99 4.38
C ASP A 80 13.88 -13.47 2.97
N LEU A 81 13.56 -12.17 2.85
CA LEU A 81 13.29 -11.48 1.58
C LEU A 81 14.51 -10.72 1.04
N SER A 82 15.72 -10.93 1.55
CA SER A 82 16.87 -10.08 1.22
C SER A 82 17.30 -10.13 -0.26
N SER A 83 16.96 -11.21 -0.97
CA SER A 83 17.19 -11.36 -2.41
C SER A 83 16.10 -10.71 -3.27
N GLN A 84 15.04 -10.19 -2.66
CA GLN A 84 13.93 -9.52 -3.32
C GLN A 84 14.00 -8.02 -3.05
N SER A 85 13.62 -7.22 -4.05
CA SER A 85 13.50 -5.78 -3.90
C SER A 85 12.19 -5.42 -3.16
N VAL A 86 12.12 -5.72 -1.86
CA VAL A 86 10.94 -5.51 -1.01
C VAL A 86 11.32 -4.81 0.31
N SER A 87 10.39 -4.00 0.82
CA SER A 87 10.42 -3.41 2.16
C SER A 87 9.25 -3.93 2.99
N VAL A 88 9.46 -4.06 4.30
CA VAL A 88 8.43 -4.36 5.30
C VAL A 88 8.22 -3.11 6.13
N ILE A 89 6.96 -2.71 6.29
CA ILE A 89 6.59 -1.50 7.03
C ILE A 89 5.71 -1.88 8.22
N LEU A 90 6.10 -1.43 9.41
CA LEU A 90 5.26 -1.50 10.60
C LEU A 90 4.48 -0.20 10.73
N THR A 91 3.17 -0.31 10.96
CA THR A 91 2.30 0.84 11.22
C THR A 91 1.59 0.70 12.56
N SER A 92 1.22 1.83 13.17
CA SER A 92 0.25 1.85 14.26
C SER A 92 -1.15 1.47 13.75
N ALA A 93 -2.09 1.27 14.67
CA ALA A 93 -3.49 0.99 14.32
C ALA A 93 -4.14 2.10 13.47
N ASP A 94 -3.65 3.34 13.60
CA ASP A 94 -4.15 4.51 12.86
C ASP A 94 -3.36 4.76 11.56
N GLY A 95 -2.46 3.84 11.18
CA GLY A 95 -1.71 3.92 9.93
C GLY A 95 -0.43 4.77 9.99
N LEU A 96 0.02 5.20 11.17
CA LEU A 96 1.29 5.91 11.32
C LEU A 96 2.44 4.93 11.08
N VAL A 97 3.36 5.24 10.17
CA VAL A 97 4.56 4.43 9.95
C VAL A 97 5.50 4.54 11.15
N LEU A 98 5.78 3.40 11.79
CA LEU A 98 6.63 3.30 12.98
C LEU A 98 8.05 2.81 12.66
N GLU A 99 8.17 1.88 11.71
CA GLU A 99 9.45 1.31 11.29
C GLU A 99 9.37 0.90 9.81
N ARG A 100 10.48 1.08 9.09
CA ARG A 100 10.67 0.59 7.71
C ARG A 100 11.92 -0.29 7.72
N VAL A 101 11.80 -1.51 7.20
CA VAL A 101 12.93 -2.44 7.12
C VAL A 101 13.02 -2.97 5.70
N ALA A 102 14.17 -2.75 5.05
CA ALA A 102 14.47 -3.34 3.75
C ALA A 102 15.94 -3.75 3.71
N SER A 103 16.24 -4.79 2.93
CA SER A 103 17.62 -5.23 2.72
C SER A 103 18.34 -4.38 1.66
N ASP A 104 17.60 -3.68 0.80
CA ASP A 104 18.12 -2.77 -0.22
C ASP A 104 17.97 -1.30 0.23
N PRO A 105 19.08 -0.57 0.45
CA PRO A 105 19.06 0.84 0.82
C PRO A 105 18.38 1.75 -0.22
N ALA A 106 18.37 1.37 -1.50
CA ALA A 106 17.69 2.15 -2.54
C ALA A 106 16.17 2.17 -2.32
N ILE A 107 15.61 1.10 -1.77
CA ILE A 107 14.18 1.03 -1.43
C ILE A 107 13.87 1.93 -0.24
N LEU A 108 14.71 1.92 0.80
CA LEU A 108 14.51 2.82 1.95
C LEU A 108 14.52 4.28 1.50
N LYS A 109 15.48 4.65 0.65
CA LYS A 109 15.56 6.00 0.08
C LYS A 109 14.35 6.38 -0.78
N ALA A 110 13.71 5.42 -1.45
CA ALA A 110 12.49 5.67 -2.24
C ALA A 110 11.22 5.79 -1.38
N LEU A 111 11.29 5.42 -0.09
CA LEU A 111 10.19 5.47 0.88
C LEU A 111 10.31 6.64 1.87
N ASP A 112 11.37 7.43 1.76
CA ASP A 112 11.59 8.72 2.44
C ASP A 112 10.99 9.86 1.60
#